data_AF-A0A934LRQ5-F1
#
_entry.id   AF-A0A934LRQ5-F1
#
_cell.length_a   1.000
_cell.length_b   1.000
_cell.length_c   1.000
_cell.angle_alpha   90.00
_cell.angle_beta   90.00
_cell.angle_gamma   90.00
#
_symmetry.space_group_name_H-M   'P 1'
#
loop_
_entity.id
_entity.type
_entity.pdbx_description
1 polymer ?
#
loop_
_entity_poly.entity_id
_entity_poly.type
_entity_poly.pdbx_seq_one_letter_code
_entity_poly.pdbx_strand_id
1 'polypeptide(L)' 'MSEQPSTQLWLGGMRVEFVKWTQSGLIYTRVGSRETLANLTRSTIIRLLKEGMLVIEGYRPAWASTDDEVQEE' A
#
# COMPACT_ATOMS: atom_id res chain seq x y z
N MET A 1 -2.36 24.66 0.66
CA MET A 1 -1.50 23.48 0.86
C MET A 1 -2.17 22.34 0.13
N SER A 2 -1.62 21.87 -0.98
CA SER A 2 -2.23 20.81 -1.78
C SER A 2 -2.25 19.54 -0.94
N GLU A 3 -3.44 19.15 -0.50
CA GLU A 3 -3.70 17.89 0.19
C GLU A 3 -3.24 16.77 -0.74
N GLN A 4 -2.11 16.16 -0.41
CA GLN A 4 -1.72 14.92 -1.08
C GLN A 4 -2.82 13.88 -0.78
N PRO A 5 -3.15 12.99 -1.73
CA PRO A 5 -4.11 11.93 -1.48
C PRO A 5 -3.66 11.16 -0.24
N SER A 6 -4.49 11.15 0.81
CA SER A 6 -4.19 10.48 2.06
C SER A 6 -4.21 8.98 1.84
N THR A 7 -3.11 8.41 1.34
CA THR A 7 -2.98 6.96 1.19
C THR A 7 -3.01 6.34 2.59
N GLN A 8 -4.01 5.49 2.85
CA GLN A 8 -4.15 4.75 4.09
C GLN A 8 -3.85 3.28 3.85
N LEU A 9 -3.19 2.65 4.82
CA LEU A 9 -2.72 1.27 4.72
C LEU A 9 -3.17 0.45 5.92
N TRP A 10 -3.63 -0.76 5.65
CA TRP A 10 -3.85 -1.78 6.66
C TRP A 10 -3.11 -3.05 6.27
N LEU A 11 -2.32 -3.59 7.20
CA LEU A 11 -1.58 -4.83 7.05
C LEU A 11 -2.06 -5.85 8.08
N GLY A 12 -2.63 -6.96 7.62
CA GLY A 12 -3.24 -7.97 8.50
C GLY A 12 -4.32 -7.39 9.40
N GLY A 13 -5.10 -6.43 8.89
CA GLY A 13 -6.12 -5.69 9.67
C GLY A 13 -5.58 -4.59 10.57
N MET A 14 -4.26 -4.45 10.76
CA MET A 14 -3.67 -3.38 11.55
C MET A 14 -3.36 -2.16 10.69
N ARG A 15 -3.82 -0.99 11.12
CA ARG A 15 -3.47 0.27 10.45
C ARG A 15 -1.98 0.55 10.58
N VAL A 16 -1.34 0.93 9.47
CA VAL A 16 0.05 1.39 9.43
C VAL A 16 0.13 2.77 8.81
N GLU A 17 1.20 3.50 9.11
CA GLU A 17 1.44 4.84 8.57
C GLU A 17 2.14 4.72 7.22
N PHE A 18 1.46 5.18 6.17
CA PHE A 18 2.07 5.34 4.85
C PHE A 18 3.18 6.39 4.90
N VAL A 19 4.35 6.04 4.36
CA VAL A 19 5.48 6.98 4.24
C VAL A 19 5.62 7.45 2.80
N LYS A 20 5.86 6.52 1.86
CA LYS A 20 5.92 6.82 0.43
C LYS A 20 5.89 5.58 -0.44
N TRP A 21 5.48 5.78 -1.68
CA TRP A 21 5.77 4.86 -2.78
C TRP A 21 7.21 5.01 -3.25
N THR A 22 7.81 3.92 -3.71
CA THR A 22 9.10 3.92 -4.40
C THR A 22 8.97 3.19 -5.73
N GLN A 23 10.01 3.26 -6.56
CA GLN A 23 10.05 2.43 -7.76
C GLN A 23 10.04 0.94 -7.43
N SER A 24 10.62 0.51 -6.31
CA SER A 24 10.74 -0.90 -5.95
C SER A 24 9.64 -1.42 -5.03
N GLY A 25 8.75 -0.56 -4.53
CA GLY A 25 7.77 -0.98 -3.54
C GLY A 25 7.11 0.15 -2.76
N LEU A 26 6.84 -0.12 -1.49
CA LEU A 26 6.11 0.73 -0.54
C LEU A 26 6.87 0.81 0.78
N ILE A 27 7.04 2.03 1.28
CA ILE A 27 7.59 2.27 2.62
C ILE A 27 6.46 2.68 3.55
N TYR A 28 6.41 2.04 4.71
CA TYR A 28 5.48 2.35 5.78
C TYR A 28 6.19 2.30 7.15
N THR A 29 5.56 2.88 8.17
CA THR A 29 5.96 2.73 9.57
C THR A 29 4.78 2.23 10.41
N ARG A 30 5.07 1.69 11.60
CA ARG A 30 4.03 1.37 12.59
C ARG A 30 3.51 2.66 13.21
N VAL A 31 2.19 2.72 13.43
CA VAL A 31 1.55 3.85 14.12
C VAL A 31 2.26 4.11 15.45
N GLY A 32 2.73 5.34 15.66
CA GLY A 32 3.42 5.75 16.88
C GLY A 32 4.88 5.31 17.02
N SER A 33 5.45 4.61 16.02
CA SER A 33 6.88 4.28 16.00
C SER A 33 7.61 5.18 15.01
N ARG A 34 8.53 6.01 15.52
CA ARG A 34 9.41 6.84 14.67
C ARG A 34 10.59 6.07 14.07
N GLU A 35 10.82 4.83 14.49
CA GLU A 35 12.11 4.16 14.29
C GLU A 35 12.07 3.02 13.27
N THR A 36 10.93 2.36 13.05
CA THR A 36 10.89 1.17 12.19
C THR A 36 10.22 1.45 10.85
N LEU A 37 11.03 1.87 9.87
CA LEU A 37 10.63 1.88 8.47
C LEU A 37 10.69 0.45 7.91
N ALA A 38 9.57 -0.03 7.39
CA ALA A 38 9.48 -1.30 6.69
C ALA A 38 9.28 -1.07 5.19
N ASN A 39 9.91 -1.90 4.37
CA ASN A 39 9.80 -1.86 2.92
C ASN A 39 9.11 -3.13 2.41
N LEU A 40 7.99 -2.98 1.72
CA LEU A 40 7.36 -4.04 0.96
C LEU A 40 7.80 -3.95 -0.49
N THR A 41 8.37 -5.02 -1.03
CA THR A 41 8.70 -5.10 -2.45
C THR A 41 7.42 -5.19 -3.30
N ARG A 42 7.50 -4.84 -4.60
CA ARG A 42 6.36 -4.99 -5.53
C ARG A 42 5.71 -6.37 -5.46
N SER A 43 6.51 -7.44 -5.51
CA SER A 43 6.00 -8.82 -5.47
C SER A 43 5.29 -9.12 -4.15
N THR A 44 5.83 -8.65 -3.03
CA THR A 44 5.19 -8.77 -1.72
C THR A 44 3.86 -8.01 -1.67
N ILE A 45 3.81 -6.79 -2.21
CA ILE A 45 2.60 -5.96 -2.25
C ILE A 45 1.51 -6.66 -3.05
N ILE A 46 1.82 -7.09 -4.27
CA ILE A 46 0.86 -7.80 -5.14
C ILE A 46 0.33 -9.06 -4.43
N ARG A 47 1.22 -9.83 -3.80
CA ARG A 47 0.82 -11.03 -3.06
C ARG A 47 -0.11 -10.69 -1.90
N LEU A 48 0.23 -9.70 -1.08
CA LEU A 48 -0.58 -9.31 0.07
C LEU A 48 -1.93 -8.70 -0.33
N LEU A 49 -1.99 -7.95 -1.43
CA LEU A 49 -3.25 -7.44 -1.97
C LEU A 49 -4.16 -8.60 -2.40
N LYS A 50 -3.61 -9.59 -3.13
CA LYS A 50 -4.36 -10.80 -3.56
C LYS A 50 -4.82 -11.65 -2.39
N GLU A 51 -4.02 -11.75 -1.33
CA GLU A 51 -4.35 -12.48 -0.10
C GLU A 51 -5.34 -11.71 0.80
N GLY A 52 -5.72 -10.47 0.45
CA GLY A 52 -6.54 -9.60 1.31
C GLY A 52 -5.83 -9.14 2.59
N MET A 53 -4.52 -9.36 2.68
CA MET A 53 -3.68 -9.04 3.84
C MET A 53 -3.16 -7.61 3.80
N LEU A 54 -3.16 -6.96 2.64
CA LEU A 54 -2.87 -5.54 2.49
C LEU A 54 -4.09 -4.85 1.92
N VAL A 55 -4.55 -3.80 2.58
CA VAL A 55 -5.61 -2.91 2.08
C VAL A 55 -5.00 -1.52 1.90
N ILE A 56 -5.24 -0.93 0.74
CA ILE A 56 -4.74 0.40 0.37
C ILE A 56 -5.92 1.24 -0.09
N GLU A 57 -6.21 2.30 0.66
CA GLU A 57 -7.16 3.34 0.28
C GLU A 57 -6.42 4.59 -0.20
N GLY A 58 -6.97 5.29 -1.19
CA GLY A 58 -6.33 6.47 -1.79
C GLY A 58 -5.44 6.13 -2.98
N TYR A 59 -4.32 6.86 -3.15
CA TYR A 59 -3.46 6.69 -4.32
C TYR A 59 -2.72 5.36 -4.32
N ARG A 60 -2.86 4.63 -5.43
CA ARG A 60 -2.14 3.40 -5.75
C ARG A 60 -1.44 3.57 -7.10
N PRO A 61 -0.14 3.28 -7.21
CA PRO A 61 0.56 3.34 -8.48
C PRO A 61 0.07 2.21 -9.40
N ALA A 62 0.09 2.45 -10.72
CA ALA A 62 -0.44 1.52 -11.72
C ALA A 62 0.15 0.10 -11.64
N TRP A 63 1.41 -0.06 -11.21
CA TRP A 63 2.03 -1.39 -11.04
C TRP A 63 1.49 -2.17 -9.83
N ALA A 64 0.86 -1.48 -8.87
CA ALA A 64 0.26 -2.07 -7.68
C ALA A 64 -1.25 -2.29 -7.87
N SER A 65 -1.86 -1.79 -8.94
CA SER A 65 -3.23 -2.11 -9.30
C SER A 65 -3.34 -3.62 -9.49
N THR A 66 -4.29 -4.22 -8.75
CA THR A 66 -4.60 -5.65 -8.83
C THR A 66 -5.79 -5.89 -9.73
N ASP A 67 -6.17 -4.89 -10.53
CA ASP A 67 -7.23 -4.97 -11.51
C ASP A 67 -6.87 -6.03 -12.56
N ASP A 68 -7.20 -7.28 -12.25
CA ASP A 68 -8.18 -8.04 -13.02
C ASP A 68 -9.52 -7.26 -12.92
N GLU A 69 -9.61 -6.07 -13.53
CA GLU A 69 -10.90 -5.57 -13.97
C GLU A 69 -11.29 -6.49 -15.12
N VAL A 70 -12.02 -7.55 -14.76
CA VAL A 70 -12.85 -8.28 -15.71
C VAL A 70 -13.75 -7.21 -16.33
N GLN A 71 -13.40 -6.79 -17.53
CA GLN A 71 -14.34 -6.13 -18.42
C GLN A 71 -15.41 -7.17 -18.71
N GLU A 72 -16.53 -7.12 -17.96
CA GLU A 72 -17.77 -7.71 -18.43
C GLU A 72 -18.12 -7.04 -19.77
N GLU A 73 -18.40 -7.90 -20.74
CA GLU A 73 -18.63 -7.63 -22.17
C GLU A 73 -19.70 -6.58 -22.50
#